data_AF-A0A2U3Z1Q1-F1
#
_entry.id   AF-A0A2U3Z1Q1-F1
#
_cell.length_a   1.000
_cell.length_b   1.000
_cell.length_c   1.000
_cell.angle_alpha   90.00
_cell.angle_beta   90.00
_cell.angle_gamma   90.00
#
_symmetry.space_group_name_H-M   'P 1'
#
loop_
_entity.id
_entity.type
_entity.pdbx_description
1 polymer ?
#
loop_
_entity_poly.entity_id
_entity_poly.type
_entity_poly.pdbx_seq_one_letter_code
_entity_poly.pdbx_strand_id
1 'polypeptide(L)'
;MLGLLGNVAEVKELRPQLMTSQFISVFSNLLESKADGIEVSYNACGVLSHIMFDGPEAWGICEPQREEVEERMWAAIQSWDINSRRNINYRSFEPILRLLPQGISPVSQHWATWALYNLVSVYPDKYCPLLIKEGGLPLLRDMIKMATARQETKEMARKVIEHCSNFKEENMDTSR
;
A
#
# COMPACT_ATOMS: atom_id res chain seq x y z
N MET A 1 13.77 -12.87 -1.24
CA MET A 1 12.66 -13.69 -1.78
C MET A 1 11.32 -12.95 -1.77
N LEU A 2 10.94 -12.28 -0.66
CA LEU A 2 9.66 -11.56 -0.54
C LEU A 2 9.39 -10.54 -1.66
N GLY A 3 10.39 -9.74 -2.07
CA GLY A 3 10.22 -8.79 -3.17
C GLY A 3 9.86 -9.42 -4.53
N LEU A 4 10.27 -10.67 -4.80
CA LEU A 4 9.87 -11.38 -6.02
C LEU A 4 8.40 -11.80 -5.98
N LEU A 5 7.92 -12.25 -4.82
CA LEU A 5 6.51 -12.60 -4.63
C LEU A 5 5.61 -11.36 -4.65
N GLY A 6 6.12 -10.20 -4.22
CA GLY A 6 5.50 -8.89 -4.46
C GLY A 6 5.17 -8.69 -5.94
N ASN A 7 6.17 -8.80 -6.82
CA ASN A 7 5.97 -8.65 -8.25
C ASN A 7 4.97 -9.65 -8.84
N VAL A 8 4.96 -10.90 -8.34
CA VAL A 8 3.97 -11.91 -8.77
C VAL A 8 2.56 -11.50 -8.36
N ALA A 9 2.38 -10.95 -7.16
CA ALA A 9 1.09 -10.50 -6.66
C ALA A 9 0.53 -9.29 -7.43
N GLU A 10 1.39 -8.46 -8.02
CA GLU A 10 0.97 -7.32 -8.85
C GLU A 10 0.32 -7.74 -10.18
N VAL A 11 0.53 -9.00 -10.61
CA VAL A 11 -0.03 -9.56 -11.86
C VAL A 11 -1.29 -10.36 -11.55
N LYS A 12 -2.44 -9.89 -12.07
CA LYS A 12 -3.75 -10.48 -11.80
C LYS A 12 -3.83 -11.97 -12.14
N GLU A 13 -3.26 -12.36 -13.28
CA GLU A 13 -3.30 -13.73 -13.79
C GLU A 13 -2.44 -14.70 -12.97
N LEU A 14 -1.46 -14.17 -12.20
CA LEU A 14 -0.58 -14.98 -11.37
C LEU A 14 -1.02 -15.06 -9.91
N ARG A 15 -1.83 -14.12 -9.41
CA ARG A 15 -2.36 -14.13 -8.03
C ARG A 15 -3.05 -15.44 -7.62
N PRO A 16 -3.80 -16.16 -8.49
CA PRO A 16 -4.34 -17.46 -8.13
C PRO A 16 -3.28 -18.49 -7.69
N GLN A 17 -2.03 -18.36 -8.16
CA GLN A 17 -0.92 -19.23 -7.74
C GLN A 17 -0.45 -18.96 -6.31
N LEU A 18 -0.74 -17.76 -5.79
CA LEU A 18 -0.46 -17.36 -4.41
C LEU A 18 -1.64 -17.67 -3.46
N MET A 19 -2.82 -17.99 -3.99
CA MET A 19 -4.03 -18.31 -3.22
C MET A 19 -3.98 -19.76 -2.71
N THR A 20 -3.06 -20.04 -1.79
CA THR A 20 -2.95 -21.33 -1.10
C THR A 20 -2.85 -21.11 0.40
N SER A 21 -3.41 -22.02 1.21
CA SER A 21 -3.36 -21.93 2.67
C SER A 21 -1.93 -21.76 3.20
N GLN A 22 -0.94 -22.42 2.57
CA GLN A 22 0.46 -22.28 2.95
C GLN A 22 0.98 -20.87 2.72
N PHE A 23 0.79 -20.31 1.52
CA PHE A 23 1.28 -18.97 1.22
C PHE A 23 0.59 -17.91 2.07
N ILE A 24 -0.74 -17.95 2.16
CA ILE A 24 -1.49 -16.97 2.94
C ILE A 24 -1.12 -17.05 4.42
N SER A 25 -0.95 -18.25 4.99
CA SER A 25 -0.50 -18.41 6.39
C SER A 25 0.89 -17.81 6.61
N VAL A 26 1.83 -18.07 5.70
CA VAL A 26 3.19 -17.52 5.80
C VAL A 26 3.16 -15.99 5.76
N PHE A 27 2.48 -15.39 4.79
CA PHE A 27 2.40 -13.92 4.71
C PHE A 27 1.68 -13.31 5.90
N SER A 28 0.61 -13.96 6.39
CA SER A 28 -0.14 -13.49 7.56
C SER A 28 0.72 -13.52 8.83
N ASN A 29 1.55 -14.53 9.01
CA ASN A 29 2.48 -14.61 10.15
C ASN A 29 3.61 -13.58 10.04
N LEU A 30 4.04 -13.24 8.83
CA LEU A 30 5.08 -12.23 8.61
C LEU A 30 4.62 -10.79 8.92
N LEU A 31 3.32 -10.53 9.02
CA LEU A 31 2.77 -9.22 9.40
C LEU A 31 3.24 -8.76 10.78
N GLU A 32 3.51 -9.69 11.69
CA GLU A 32 3.98 -9.40 13.05
C GLU A 32 5.52 -9.29 13.15
N SER A 33 6.22 -9.54 12.03
CA SER A 33 7.68 -9.49 12.01
C SER A 33 8.19 -8.05 12.21
N LYS A 34 9.16 -7.92 13.12
CA LYS A 34 9.95 -6.70 13.37
C LYS A 34 11.38 -6.82 12.81
N ALA A 35 11.65 -7.86 12.02
CA ALA A 35 12.94 -8.04 11.38
C ALA A 35 13.17 -6.93 10.34
N ASP A 36 14.38 -6.38 10.32
CA ASP A 36 14.78 -5.28 9.44
C ASP A 36 13.82 -4.07 9.54
N GLY A 37 13.41 -3.74 10.77
CA GLY A 37 12.42 -2.70 11.04
C GLY A 37 11.02 -3.18 10.64
N ILE A 38 10.43 -2.54 9.65
CA ILE A 38 9.11 -2.91 9.11
C ILE A 38 9.21 -3.57 7.72
N GLU A 39 10.43 -3.79 7.19
CA GLU A 39 10.58 -4.21 5.79
C GLU A 39 9.91 -5.55 5.49
N VAL A 40 10.06 -6.53 6.38
CA VAL A 40 9.47 -7.86 6.20
C VAL A 40 7.94 -7.80 6.25
N SER A 41 7.39 -7.18 7.29
CA SER A 41 5.93 -7.07 7.48
C SER A 41 5.29 -6.18 6.41
N TYR A 42 5.94 -5.09 6.00
CA TYR A 42 5.48 -4.24 4.91
C TYR A 42 5.38 -5.01 3.59
N ASN A 43 6.42 -5.75 3.20
CA ASN A 43 6.42 -6.51 1.95
C ASN A 43 5.37 -7.63 1.96
N ALA A 44 5.22 -8.33 3.09
CA ALA A 44 4.17 -9.33 3.25
C ALA A 44 2.77 -8.72 3.13
N CYS A 45 2.55 -7.57 3.78
CA CYS A 45 1.29 -6.84 3.68
C CYS A 45 1.02 -6.32 2.26
N GLY A 46 2.05 -5.96 1.50
CA GLY A 46 1.91 -5.58 0.09
C GLY A 46 1.41 -6.73 -0.78
N VAL A 47 2.00 -7.93 -0.63
CA VAL A 47 1.50 -9.14 -1.31
C VAL A 47 0.04 -9.40 -0.95
N LEU A 48 -0.29 -9.38 0.35
CA LEU A 48 -1.66 -9.58 0.81
C LEU A 48 -2.62 -8.48 0.32
N SER A 49 -2.17 -7.23 0.19
CA SER A 49 -3.01 -6.13 -0.31
C SER A 49 -3.42 -6.35 -1.76
N HIS A 50 -2.51 -6.85 -2.59
CA HIS A 50 -2.85 -7.27 -3.94
C HIS A 50 -3.79 -8.48 -3.93
N ILE A 51 -3.62 -9.46 -3.07
CA ILE A 51 -4.55 -10.60 -3.00
C ILE A 51 -5.96 -10.14 -2.54
N MET A 52 -6.03 -9.36 -1.47
CA MET A 52 -7.27 -8.82 -0.90
C MET A 52 -8.06 -7.95 -1.88
N PHE A 53 -7.37 -7.28 -2.80
CA PHE A 53 -7.96 -6.45 -3.84
C PHE A 53 -8.87 -7.23 -4.79
N ASP A 54 -8.64 -8.53 -5.01
CA ASP A 54 -9.52 -9.35 -5.86
C ASP A 54 -10.91 -9.60 -5.25
N GLY A 55 -11.08 -9.26 -3.97
CA GLY A 55 -12.35 -9.39 -3.27
C GLY A 55 -12.59 -10.78 -2.67
N PRO A 56 -13.70 -10.92 -1.92
CA PRO A 56 -14.00 -12.16 -1.20
C PRO A 56 -14.15 -13.37 -2.12
N GLU A 57 -14.64 -13.17 -3.34
CA GLU A 57 -14.99 -14.26 -4.27
C GLU A 57 -13.74 -14.95 -4.85
N ALA A 58 -12.60 -14.25 -4.80
CA ALA A 58 -11.30 -14.80 -5.18
C ALA A 58 -10.60 -15.52 -4.01
N TRP A 59 -11.15 -15.47 -2.79
CA TRP A 59 -10.59 -16.12 -1.61
C TRP A 59 -10.90 -17.62 -1.60
N GLY A 60 -10.17 -18.37 -2.43
CA GLY A 60 -10.42 -19.79 -2.72
C GLY A 60 -9.95 -20.79 -1.65
N ILE A 61 -9.65 -20.36 -0.43
CA ILE A 61 -9.16 -21.21 0.65
C ILE A 61 -10.05 -21.10 1.90
N CYS A 62 -10.16 -22.18 2.67
CA CYS A 62 -10.94 -22.16 3.92
C CYS A 62 -10.17 -21.51 5.08
N GLU A 63 -8.87 -21.77 5.18
CA GLU A 63 -8.03 -21.28 6.27
C GLU A 63 -6.68 -20.77 5.73
N PRO A 64 -6.17 -19.62 6.24
CA PRO A 64 -6.85 -18.73 7.19
C PRO A 64 -8.05 -18.00 6.54
N GLN A 65 -9.01 -17.59 7.38
CA GLN A 65 -10.16 -16.81 6.91
C GLN A 65 -9.74 -15.43 6.42
N ARG A 66 -10.42 -14.92 5.40
CA ARG A 66 -10.10 -13.62 4.79
C ARG A 66 -10.16 -12.49 5.82
N GLU A 67 -11.17 -12.52 6.67
CA GLU A 67 -11.44 -11.53 7.70
C GLU A 67 -10.33 -11.51 8.76
N GLU A 68 -9.84 -12.68 9.17
CA GLU A 68 -8.71 -12.80 10.10
C GLU A 68 -7.44 -12.16 9.52
N VAL A 69 -7.16 -12.43 8.25
CA VAL A 69 -6.00 -11.84 7.57
C VAL A 69 -6.17 -10.33 7.40
N GLU A 70 -7.38 -9.86 7.08
CA GLU A 70 -7.70 -8.43 7.00
C GLU A 70 -7.46 -7.72 8.35
N GLU A 71 -7.91 -8.29 9.46
CA GLU A 71 -7.67 -7.73 10.80
C GLU A 71 -6.18 -7.64 11.14
N ARG A 72 -5.41 -8.70 10.85
CA ARG A 72 -3.96 -8.69 11.05
C ARG A 72 -3.26 -7.64 10.19
N MET A 73 -3.70 -7.46 8.95
CA MET A 73 -3.16 -6.41 8.08
C MET A 73 -3.44 -5.02 8.64
N TRP A 74 -4.65 -4.75 9.14
CA TRP A 74 -4.97 -3.49 9.81
C TRP A 74 -4.07 -3.23 11.02
N ALA A 75 -3.90 -4.24 11.89
CA ALA A 75 -3.03 -4.13 13.05
C ALA A 75 -1.58 -3.85 12.66
N ALA A 76 -1.07 -4.53 11.63
CA ALA A 76 0.28 -4.30 11.13
C ALA A 76 0.48 -2.86 10.61
N ILE A 77 -0.41 -2.39 9.73
CA ILE A 77 -0.29 -1.04 9.14
C ILE A 77 -0.35 0.05 10.21
N GLN A 78 -1.21 -0.09 11.21
CA GLN A 78 -1.32 0.85 12.32
C GLN A 78 -0.10 0.84 13.26
N SER A 79 0.65 -0.26 13.31
CA SER A 79 1.82 -0.39 14.17
C SER A 79 3.08 0.28 13.62
N TRP A 80 3.12 0.58 12.33
CA TRP A 80 4.31 1.11 11.67
C TRP A 80 4.46 2.62 11.87
N ASP A 81 5.68 3.06 12.18
CA ASP A 81 6.02 4.48 12.16
C ASP A 81 6.07 4.96 10.71
N ILE A 82 5.34 6.04 10.41
CA ILE A 82 5.29 6.64 9.08
C ILE A 82 6.64 7.17 8.60
N ASN A 83 7.58 7.44 9.50
CA ASN A 83 8.93 7.90 9.15
C ASN A 83 9.93 6.75 8.98
N SER A 84 9.47 5.50 9.08
CA SER A 84 10.31 4.32 8.92
C SER A 84 11.00 4.31 7.56
N ARG A 85 12.33 4.33 7.57
CA ARG A 85 13.16 4.12 6.38
C ARG A 85 13.18 2.65 6.01
N ARG A 86 13.22 2.38 4.71
CA ARG A 86 13.20 1.03 4.15
C ARG A 86 14.10 0.98 2.92
N ASN A 87 14.76 -0.15 2.69
CA ASN A 87 15.57 -0.41 1.51
C ASN A 87 14.67 -0.74 0.29
N ILE A 88 13.88 0.25 -0.15
CA ILE A 88 12.91 0.08 -1.24
C ILE A 88 13.15 1.14 -2.32
N ASN A 89 13.17 0.68 -3.57
CA ASN A 89 13.39 1.51 -4.74
C ASN A 89 12.27 1.33 -5.77
N TYR A 90 11.16 2.06 -5.59
CA TYR A 90 10.08 2.08 -6.58
C TYR A 90 10.53 2.84 -7.83
N ARG A 91 10.43 2.18 -8.98
CA ARG A 91 10.61 2.80 -10.31
C ARG A 91 9.30 3.32 -10.89
N SER A 92 8.18 2.78 -10.42
CA SER A 92 6.82 3.20 -10.71
C SER A 92 5.94 2.92 -9.50
N PHE A 93 4.90 3.73 -9.31
CA PHE A 93 3.82 3.49 -8.36
C PHE A 93 2.60 2.85 -9.00
N GLU A 94 2.62 2.54 -10.30
CA GLU A 94 1.48 1.94 -11.00
C GLU A 94 0.83 0.77 -10.24
N PRO A 95 1.58 -0.20 -9.66
CA PRO A 95 0.96 -1.29 -8.91
C PRO A 95 0.26 -0.82 -7.63
N ILE A 96 0.84 0.16 -6.91
CA ILE A 96 0.24 0.76 -5.71
C ILE A 96 -0.98 1.60 -6.08
N LEU A 97 -0.89 2.43 -7.11
CA LEU A 97 -1.96 3.32 -7.57
C LEU A 97 -3.20 2.54 -8.02
N ARG A 98 -3.02 1.37 -8.62
CA ARG A 98 -4.11 0.46 -9.01
C ARG A 98 -4.98 0.00 -7.83
N LEU A 99 -4.48 0.03 -6.59
CA LEU A 99 -5.22 -0.36 -5.39
C LEU A 99 -6.11 0.75 -4.81
N LEU A 100 -5.96 2.00 -5.27
CA LEU A 100 -6.71 3.15 -4.76
C LEU A 100 -8.18 3.22 -5.24
N PRO A 101 -8.52 3.04 -6.53
CA PRO A 101 -9.87 3.31 -7.04
C PRO A 101 -10.85 2.14 -6.82
N GLN A 102 -11.02 1.67 -5.59
CA GLN A 102 -11.91 0.54 -5.25
C GLN A 102 -12.47 0.66 -3.83
N GLY A 103 -13.61 0.00 -3.57
CA GLY A 103 -14.22 -0.09 -2.24
C GLY A 103 -14.42 -1.51 -1.71
N ILE A 104 -13.93 -2.51 -2.46
CA ILE A 104 -14.10 -3.94 -2.19
C ILE A 104 -13.19 -4.41 -1.03
N SER A 105 -12.00 -3.84 -0.92
CA SER A 105 -11.02 -4.14 0.14
C SER A 105 -10.48 -2.85 0.77
N PRO A 106 -11.11 -2.38 1.86
CA PRO A 106 -10.63 -1.19 2.57
C PRO A 106 -9.19 -1.30 3.06
N VAL A 107 -8.75 -2.50 3.50
CA VAL A 107 -7.38 -2.71 3.99
C VAL A 107 -6.33 -2.59 2.89
N SER A 108 -6.63 -3.07 1.68
CA SER A 108 -5.75 -2.93 0.51
C SER A 108 -5.59 -1.47 0.11
N GLN A 109 -6.69 -0.71 0.06
CA GLN A 109 -6.66 0.74 -0.19
C GLN A 109 -5.88 1.49 0.90
N HIS A 110 -6.02 1.07 2.16
CA HIS A 110 -5.31 1.67 3.28
C HIS A 110 -3.80 1.43 3.21
N TRP A 111 -3.37 0.19 2.94
CA TRP A 111 -1.96 -0.13 2.72
C TRP A 111 -1.36 0.70 1.58
N ALA A 112 -2.06 0.80 0.44
CA ALA A 112 -1.58 1.57 -0.70
C ALA A 112 -1.41 3.06 -0.35
N THR A 113 -2.37 3.62 0.40
CA THR A 113 -2.30 5.01 0.86
C THR A 113 -1.14 5.21 1.85
N TRP A 114 -0.93 4.26 2.77
CA TRP A 114 0.16 4.28 3.74
C TRP A 114 1.52 4.20 3.06
N ALA A 115 1.66 3.31 2.08
CA ALA A 115 2.86 3.17 1.28
C ALA A 115 3.25 4.50 0.65
N LEU A 116 2.30 5.16 -0.03
CA LEU A 116 2.52 6.48 -0.63
C LEU A 116 2.88 7.52 0.42
N TYR A 117 2.19 7.54 1.57
CA TYR A 117 2.46 8.50 2.63
C TYR A 117 3.86 8.36 3.23
N ASN A 118 4.30 7.14 3.53
CA ASN A 118 5.67 6.91 3.99
C ASN A 118 6.68 7.35 2.93
N LEU A 119 6.48 6.98 1.67
CA LEU A 119 7.43 7.26 0.60
C LEU A 119 7.62 8.76 0.37
N VAL A 120 6.54 9.54 0.29
CA VAL A 120 6.65 11.00 0.11
C VAL A 120 7.15 11.72 1.37
N SER A 121 6.96 11.15 2.56
CA SER A 121 7.47 11.73 3.81
C SER A 121 8.96 11.48 3.98
N VAL A 122 9.43 10.28 3.66
CA VAL A 122 10.82 9.86 3.92
C VAL A 122 11.76 10.24 2.77
N TYR A 123 11.29 10.23 1.52
CA TYR A 123 12.10 10.59 0.34
C TYR A 123 11.32 11.53 -0.61
N PRO A 124 10.97 12.75 -0.17
CA PRO A 124 10.14 13.68 -0.92
C PRO A 124 10.71 14.00 -2.31
N ASP A 125 12.01 14.31 -2.40
CA ASP A 125 12.69 14.68 -3.65
C ASP A 125 12.56 13.63 -4.76
N LYS A 126 12.46 12.37 -4.36
CA LYS A 126 12.34 11.25 -5.30
C LYS A 126 10.89 10.90 -5.59
N TYR A 127 10.07 10.81 -4.56
CA TYR A 127 8.75 10.19 -4.66
C TYR A 127 7.61 11.19 -4.84
N CYS A 128 7.76 12.45 -4.41
CA CYS A 128 6.77 13.49 -4.77
C CYS A 128 6.71 13.69 -6.30
N PRO A 129 7.82 13.93 -7.03
CA PRO A 129 7.78 14.06 -8.49
C PRO A 129 7.20 12.84 -9.19
N LEU A 130 7.58 11.62 -8.75
CA LEU A 130 7.08 10.38 -9.32
C LEU A 130 5.57 10.25 -9.15
N LEU A 131 5.06 10.49 -7.92
CA LEU A 131 3.62 10.42 -7.65
C LEU A 131 2.80 11.43 -8.45
N ILE A 132 3.33 12.65 -8.59
CA ILE A 132 2.71 13.70 -9.39
C ILE A 132 2.68 13.30 -10.87
N LYS A 133 3.82 12.85 -11.40
CA LYS A 133 3.98 12.46 -12.81
C LYS A 133 3.04 11.32 -13.21
N GLU A 134 2.86 10.34 -12.32
CA GLU A 134 2.01 9.18 -12.57
C GLU A 134 0.52 9.40 -12.22
N GLY A 135 0.12 10.65 -11.93
CA GLY A 135 -1.29 10.99 -11.72
C GLY A 135 -1.87 10.48 -10.41
N GLY A 136 -1.05 10.25 -9.38
CA GLY A 136 -1.53 9.77 -8.08
C GLY A 136 -2.38 10.79 -7.30
N LEU A 137 -2.14 12.09 -7.48
CA LEU A 137 -2.92 13.13 -6.76
C LEU A 137 -4.42 13.13 -7.14
N PRO A 138 -4.81 13.08 -8.43
CA PRO A 138 -6.20 12.85 -8.81
C PRO A 138 -6.82 11.60 -8.17
N LEU A 139 -6.12 10.46 -8.22
CA LEU A 139 -6.62 9.20 -7.64
C LEU A 139 -6.89 9.31 -6.13
N LEU A 140 -5.99 9.96 -5.39
CA LEU A 140 -6.17 10.21 -3.96
C LEU A 140 -7.36 11.15 -3.69
N ARG A 141 -7.54 12.20 -4.50
CA ARG A 141 -8.70 13.12 -4.37
C ARG A 141 -10.02 12.41 -4.62
N ASP A 142 -10.07 11.51 -5.61
CA ASP A 142 -11.28 10.76 -5.91
C ASP A 142 -11.56 9.71 -4.84
N MET A 143 -10.54 9.02 -4.34
CA MET A 143 -10.66 8.11 -3.20
C MET A 143 -11.23 8.81 -1.95
N ILE A 144 -10.80 10.04 -1.65
CA ILE A 144 -11.32 10.81 -0.52
C ILE A 144 -12.84 11.05 -0.60
N LYS A 145 -13.39 11.16 -1.83
CA LYS A 145 -14.83 11.38 -2.05
C LYS A 145 -15.65 10.08 -1.94
N MET A 146 -15.02 8.91 -2.01
CA MET A 146 -15.72 7.63 -1.96
C MET A 146 -16.37 7.42 -0.58
N ALA A 147 -17.66 7.09 -0.55
CA ALA A 147 -18.37 6.78 0.69
C ALA A 147 -17.81 5.52 1.38
N THR A 148 -17.27 4.58 0.60
CA THR A 148 -16.72 3.31 1.08
C THR A 148 -15.32 3.41 1.67
N ALA A 149 -14.58 4.49 1.37
CA ALA A 149 -13.22 4.68 1.90
C ALA A 149 -13.29 5.05 3.40
N ARG A 150 -12.47 4.37 4.22
CA ARG A 150 -12.40 4.64 5.67
C ARG A 150 -11.83 6.02 5.95
N GLN A 151 -12.30 6.64 7.03
CA GLN A 151 -11.94 8.00 7.40
C GLN A 151 -10.42 8.17 7.62
N GLU A 152 -9.78 7.24 8.33
CA GLU A 152 -8.33 7.23 8.55
C GLU A 152 -7.53 7.19 7.23
N THR A 153 -7.99 6.39 6.26
CA THR A 153 -7.40 6.34 4.91
C THR A 153 -7.54 7.69 4.19
N LYS A 154 -8.69 8.35 4.33
CA LYS A 154 -8.90 9.69 3.73
C LYS A 154 -7.99 10.74 4.34
N GLU A 155 -7.81 10.71 5.67
CA GLU A 155 -6.91 11.63 6.38
C GLU A 155 -5.47 11.44 5.93
N MET A 156 -5.04 10.18 5.79
CA MET A 156 -3.72 9.86 5.27
C MET A 156 -3.53 10.37 3.83
N ALA A 157 -4.50 10.16 2.94
CA ALA A 157 -4.46 10.68 1.59
C ALA A 157 -4.39 12.22 1.51
N ARG A 158 -5.07 12.92 2.42
CA ARG A 158 -4.95 14.39 2.52
C ARG A 158 -3.51 14.81 2.86
N LYS A 159 -2.86 14.11 3.79
CA LYS A 159 -1.45 14.36 4.13
C LYS A 159 -0.51 14.10 2.94
N VAL A 160 -0.74 13.03 2.17
CA VAL A 160 0.04 12.78 0.94
C VAL A 160 -0.08 13.95 -0.04
N ILE A 161 -1.32 14.44 -0.26
CA ILE A 161 -1.59 15.57 -1.15
C ILE A 161 -0.92 16.85 -0.63
N GLU A 162 -0.98 17.11 0.67
CA GLU A 162 -0.34 18.26 1.32
C GLU A 162 1.19 18.21 1.14
N HIS A 163 1.83 17.09 1.48
CA HIS A 163 3.27 16.90 1.27
C HIS A 163 3.71 17.17 -0.17
N CYS A 164 2.96 16.66 -1.15
CA CYS A 164 3.28 16.89 -2.56
C CYS A 164 3.01 18.34 -3.01
N SER A 165 2.08 19.04 -2.37
CA SER A 165 1.77 20.43 -2.69
C SER A 165 2.86 21.36 -2.15
N ASN A 166 3.26 21.18 -0.89
CA ASN A 166 4.35 21.94 -0.26
C ASN A 166 5.67 21.74 -1.03
N PHE A 167 5.96 20.50 -1.44
CA PHE A 167 7.13 20.21 -2.29
C PHE A 167 7.14 21.00 -3.61
N LYS A 168 5.97 21.20 -4.24
CA LYS A 168 5.90 22.00 -5.49
C LYS A 168 6.18 23.48 -5.25
N GLU A 169 5.70 24.03 -4.13
CA GLU A 169 5.90 25.43 -3.77
C GLU A 169 7.38 25.73 -3.50
N GLU A 170 8.04 24.89 -2.70
CA GLU A 170 9.48 25.02 -2.39
C GLU A 170 10.38 24.96 -3.64
N ASN A 171 10.05 24.09 -4.61
CA ASN A 171 10.81 23.98 -5.86
C ASN A 171 10.55 25.14 -6.84
N MET A 172 9.38 25.79 -6.76
CA MET A 172 9.09 26.98 -7.56
C MET A 172 9.83 28.22 -7.04
N ASP A 173 10.00 28.35 -5.72
CA ASP A 173 10.72 29.48 -5.11
C ASP A 173 12.25 29.38 -5.27
N THR A 174 12.81 28.18 -5.37
CA THR A 174 14.25 27.94 -5.61
C THR A 174 14.67 28.06 -7.08
N SER A 175 13.70 28.16 -8.00
CA SER A 175 13.92 28.32 -9.45
C SER A 175 13.92 29.79 -9.92
N ARG A 176 13.93 30.75 -9.00
CA ARG A 176 14.00 32.20 -9.24
C ARG A 176 15.37 32.76 -8.89
#